data_AF-A0A6J6CI55-F1
#
_entry.id   AF-A0A6J6CI55-F1
#
_cell.length_a   1.000
_cell.length_b   1.000
_cell.length_c   1.000
_cell.angle_alpha   90.00
_cell.angle_beta   90.00
_cell.angle_gamma   90.00
#
_symmetry.space_group_name_H-M   'P 1'
#
loop_
_entity.id
_entity.type
_entity.pdbx_description
1 polymer ?
#
loop_
_entity_poly.entity_id
_entity_poly.type
_entity_poly.pdbx_seq_one_letter_code
_entity_poly.pdbx_strand_id
1 'polypeptide(L)'
;MVQKTRISLLFTILLISSLITMPSASAHTKLLSSDPEAGSTVALWPDEISLTFNEDLQEIGDEKSNFVVVNNSVGDQISSDDERLSGSTIKVSLDPNTIQGPVLVYYRVVSADGHPVEGEYTFTFGENVVTAEGVQKTEKSKYPIGIYIASAAFITTSLFFGIYAYRRRKQA
;
A
#
# COMPACT_ATOMS: atom_id res chain seq x y z
N MET A 1 2.22 -36.09 -38.42
CA MET A 1 2.84 -35.87 -37.08
C MET A 1 3.31 -34.43 -36.87
N VAL A 2 3.81 -33.72 -37.89
CA VAL A 2 4.38 -32.35 -37.82
C VAL A 2 3.37 -31.23 -37.50
N GLN A 3 2.08 -31.40 -37.83
CA GLN A 3 1.06 -30.36 -37.64
C GLN A 3 0.62 -30.20 -36.17
N LYS A 4 0.52 -31.32 -35.43
CA LYS A 4 0.19 -31.32 -34.00
C LYS A 4 1.29 -30.69 -33.13
N THR A 5 2.56 -30.88 -33.50
CA THR A 5 3.71 -30.27 -32.81
C THR A 5 3.80 -28.76 -33.04
N ARG A 6 3.46 -28.26 -34.24
CA ARG A 6 3.43 -26.81 -34.52
C ARG A 6 2.31 -26.08 -33.77
N ILE A 7 1.12 -26.69 -33.67
CA ILE A 7 0.00 -26.14 -32.91
C ILE A 7 0.33 -26.10 -31.41
N SER A 8 0.94 -27.17 -30.88
CA SER A 8 1.39 -27.23 -29.48
C SER A 8 2.44 -26.17 -29.16
N LEU A 9 3.40 -25.92 -30.07
CA LEU A 9 4.45 -24.92 -29.87
C LEU A 9 3.88 -23.50 -29.86
N LEU A 10 2.99 -23.19 -30.81
CA LEU A 10 2.29 -21.90 -30.86
C LEU A 10 1.46 -21.64 -29.61
N PHE A 11 0.75 -22.67 -29.12
CA PHE A 11 -0.02 -22.57 -27.88
C PHE A 11 0.89 -22.30 -26.68
N THR A 12 2.06 -22.94 -26.62
CA THR A 12 3.02 -22.78 -25.52
C THR A 12 3.64 -21.38 -25.53
N ILE A 13 3.99 -20.87 -26.72
CA ILE A 13 4.54 -19.50 -26.88
C ILE A 13 3.49 -18.46 -26.52
N LEU A 14 2.23 -18.65 -26.95
CA LEU A 14 1.12 -17.75 -26.62
C LEU A 14 0.86 -17.73 -25.10
N LEU A 15 0.90 -18.90 -24.45
CA LEU A 15 0.71 -19.01 -23.01
C LEU A 15 1.85 -18.33 -22.24
N ILE A 16 3.10 -18.56 -22.63
CA ILE A 16 4.28 -17.92 -22.00
C ILE A 16 4.22 -16.40 -22.18
N SER A 17 3.87 -15.91 -23.38
CA SER A 17 3.73 -14.48 -23.66
C SER A 17 2.67 -13.81 -22.81
N SER A 18 1.59 -14.52 -22.47
CA SER A 18 0.51 -13.99 -21.62
C SER A 18 0.92 -13.83 -20.15
N LEU A 19 1.92 -14.60 -19.66
CA LEU A 19 2.38 -14.50 -18.27
C LEU A 19 3.35 -13.32 -18.04
N ILE A 20 3.96 -12.80 -19.11
CA ILE A 20 4.94 -11.69 -19.03
C ILE A 20 4.25 -10.33 -18.90
N THR A 21 2.94 -10.26 -19.19
CA THR A 21 2.16 -9.03 -19.25
C THR A 21 1.17 -8.90 -18.09
N MET A 22 1.40 -9.52 -16.93
CA MET A 22 0.53 -9.27 -15.77
C MET A 22 0.85 -7.90 -15.19
N PRO A 23 -0.02 -6.88 -15.33
CA PRO A 23 0.15 -5.64 -14.60
C PRO A 23 0.10 -5.93 -13.10
N SER A 24 0.99 -5.30 -12.34
CA SER A 24 0.90 -5.33 -10.89
C SER A 24 -0.35 -4.55 -10.49
N ALA A 25 -1.45 -5.24 -10.21
CA ALA A 25 -2.62 -4.61 -9.61
C ALA A 25 -2.26 -4.17 -8.19
N SER A 26 -2.23 -2.86 -7.94
CA SER A 26 -2.06 -2.31 -6.60
C SER A 26 -3.41 -2.34 -5.89
N ALA A 27 -3.79 -3.49 -5.34
CA ALA A 27 -5.10 -3.75 -4.74
C ALA A 27 -5.20 -3.32 -3.26
N HIS A 28 -4.41 -2.35 -2.83
CA HIS A 28 -4.47 -1.86 -1.46
C HIS A 28 -4.70 -0.35 -1.50
N THR A 29 -5.67 0.10 -0.71
CA THR A 29 -5.90 1.52 -0.47
C THR A 29 -4.65 2.17 0.12
N LYS A 30 -4.34 3.36 -0.40
CA LYS A 30 -3.16 4.16 -0.07
C LYS A 30 -3.60 5.60 0.13
N LEU A 31 -3.02 6.24 1.13
CA LEU A 31 -3.10 7.68 1.30
C LEU A 31 -2.43 8.34 0.08
N LEU A 32 -3.17 9.18 -0.64
CA LEU A 32 -2.69 9.95 -1.78
C LEU A 32 -2.21 11.33 -1.34
N SER A 33 -2.96 11.98 -0.46
CA SER A 33 -2.66 13.32 0.03
C SER A 33 -3.22 13.54 1.42
N SER A 34 -2.58 14.43 2.15
CA SER A 34 -3.03 14.92 3.45
C SER A 34 -3.01 16.45 3.48
N ASP A 35 -3.90 17.04 4.26
CA ASP A 35 -3.84 18.45 4.65
C ASP A 35 -3.94 18.53 6.19
N PRO A 36 -2.91 19.04 6.88
CA PRO A 36 -1.59 19.44 6.37
C PRO A 36 -0.82 18.32 5.65
N GLU A 37 0.08 18.71 4.74
CA GLU A 37 0.90 17.76 3.98
C GLU A 37 1.87 17.02 4.90
N ALA A 38 2.11 15.74 4.62
CA ALA A 38 3.06 14.93 5.38
C ALA A 38 4.47 15.52 5.31
N GLY A 39 5.10 15.69 6.47
CA GLY A 39 6.42 16.30 6.62
C GLY A 39 6.42 17.83 6.52
N SER A 40 5.26 18.46 6.27
CA SER A 40 5.18 19.92 6.19
C SER A 40 5.35 20.59 7.57
N THR A 41 5.67 21.88 7.54
CA THR A 41 5.65 22.75 8.72
C THR A 41 4.59 23.81 8.52
N VAL A 42 3.66 23.91 9.47
CA VAL A 42 2.57 24.90 9.45
C VAL A 42 2.81 25.94 10.54
N ALA A 43 2.69 27.22 10.18
CA ALA A 43 2.85 28.32 11.13
C ALA A 43 1.61 28.50 12.02
N LEU A 44 0.43 28.18 11.49
CA LEU A 44 -0.86 28.29 12.18
C LEU A 44 -1.43 26.90 12.41
N TRP A 45 -2.07 26.73 13.58
CA TRP A 45 -2.78 25.50 13.90
C TRP A 45 -3.99 25.35 12.97
N PRO A 46 -4.14 24.21 12.27
CA PRO A 46 -5.29 23.99 11.40
C PRO A 46 -6.54 23.64 12.22
N ASP A 47 -7.71 23.96 11.67
CA ASP A 47 -9.00 23.62 12.30
C ASP A 47 -9.42 22.15 12.06
N GLU A 48 -8.88 21.50 11.02
CA GLU A 48 -9.19 20.12 10.66
C GLU A 48 -7.97 19.40 10.05
N ILE A 49 -8.00 18.07 10.05
CA ILE A 49 -7.16 17.22 9.19
C ILE A 49 -8.04 16.65 8.08
N SER A 50 -7.54 16.67 6.84
CA SER A 50 -8.18 16.01 5.69
C SER A 50 -7.24 14.99 5.06
N LEU A 51 -7.71 13.74 4.91
CA LEU A 51 -6.94 12.65 4.29
C LEU A 51 -7.68 12.12 3.07
N THR A 52 -7.01 12.05 1.93
CA THR A 52 -7.59 11.54 0.68
C THR A 52 -6.89 10.28 0.22
N PHE A 53 -7.68 9.28 -0.12
CA PHE A 53 -7.24 7.95 -0.53
C PHE A 53 -7.51 7.71 -2.02
N ASN A 54 -6.92 6.66 -2.58
CA ASN A 54 -7.11 6.25 -3.98
C ASN A 54 -8.38 5.44 -4.24
N GLU A 55 -9.13 5.10 -3.20
CA GLU A 55 -10.38 4.34 -3.26
C GLU A 55 -11.39 4.97 -2.31
N ASP A 56 -12.68 4.77 -2.59
CA ASP A 56 -13.76 5.22 -1.71
C ASP A 56 -13.68 4.50 -0.36
N LEU A 57 -14.05 5.22 0.70
CA LEU A 57 -14.11 4.70 2.05
C LEU A 57 -15.51 4.17 2.35
N GLN A 58 -15.59 3.11 3.15
CA GLN A 58 -16.85 2.50 3.58
C GLN A 58 -17.05 2.63 5.08
N GLU A 59 -18.29 2.91 5.47
CA GLU A 59 -18.75 2.70 6.84
C GLU A 59 -19.30 1.27 6.94
N ILE A 60 -18.65 0.45 7.76
CA ILE A 60 -19.08 -0.93 8.01
C ILE A 60 -19.56 -1.08 9.45
N GLY A 61 -20.80 -1.53 9.61
CA GLY A 61 -21.41 -1.81 10.90
C GLY A 61 -21.94 -0.57 11.62
N ASP A 62 -22.43 -0.77 12.84
CA ASP A 62 -22.97 0.29 13.70
C ASP A 62 -21.89 0.95 14.57
N GLU A 63 -20.67 0.39 14.58
CA GLU A 63 -19.51 0.92 15.31
C GLU A 63 -18.60 1.75 14.39
N LYS A 64 -17.85 2.68 15.01
CA LYS A 64 -16.93 3.58 14.32
C LYS A 64 -15.79 2.81 13.63
N SER A 65 -15.97 2.52 12.35
CA SER A 65 -15.04 1.74 11.53
C SER A 65 -13.90 2.57 10.93
N ASN A 66 -14.03 3.89 10.89
CA ASN A 66 -13.02 4.81 10.39
C ASN A 66 -12.70 5.85 11.46
N PHE A 67 -11.42 6.13 11.69
CA PHE A 67 -11.02 7.15 12.66
C PHE A 67 -9.66 7.76 12.33
N VAL A 68 -9.49 9.00 12.80
CA VAL A 68 -8.23 9.74 12.73
C VAL A 68 -7.89 10.24 14.13
N VAL A 69 -6.72 9.85 14.62
CA VAL A 69 -6.21 10.26 15.92
C VAL A 69 -5.01 11.17 15.70
N VAL A 70 -5.03 12.34 16.32
CA VAL A 70 -3.96 13.32 16.16
C VAL A 70 -3.42 13.69 17.53
N ASN A 71 -2.10 13.55 17.71
CA ASN A 71 -1.41 13.82 18.96
C ASN A 71 -0.38 14.94 18.78
N ASN A 72 -0.34 15.88 19.72
CA ASN A 72 0.68 16.92 19.75
C ASN A 72 2.05 16.40 20.26
N SER A 73 3.04 17.28 20.35
CA SER A 73 4.43 16.92 20.70
C SER A 73 4.64 16.43 22.14
N VAL A 74 3.65 16.62 23.03
CA VAL A 74 3.67 16.10 24.41
C VAL A 74 2.80 14.85 24.58
N GLY A 75 2.13 14.41 23.51
CA GLY A 75 1.33 13.18 23.49
C GLY A 75 -0.17 13.39 23.75
N ASP A 76 -0.64 14.63 23.95
CA ASP A 76 -2.07 14.87 24.12
C ASP A 76 -2.80 14.64 22.80
N GLN A 77 -3.92 13.92 22.84
CA GLN A 77 -4.82 13.81 21.69
C GLN A 77 -5.55 15.14 21.52
N ILE A 78 -5.50 15.69 20.31
CA ILE A 78 -6.14 16.95 19.93
C ILE A 78 -7.11 16.79 18.76
N SER A 79 -7.46 15.56 18.37
CA SER A 79 -8.53 15.29 17.41
C SER A 79 -9.85 15.03 18.12
N SER A 80 -10.91 15.63 17.59
CA SER A 80 -12.29 15.39 18.04
C SER A 80 -12.81 14.01 17.58
N ASP A 81 -13.95 13.59 18.14
CA ASP A 81 -14.65 12.34 17.78
C ASP A 81 -15.76 12.61 16.75
N ASP A 82 -15.43 13.29 15.65
CA ASP A 82 -16.41 13.85 14.70
C ASP A 82 -16.05 13.60 13.22
N GLU A 83 -15.45 12.47 12.91
CA GLU A 83 -14.99 12.13 11.57
C GLU A 83 -16.12 12.18 10.54
N ARG A 84 -15.82 12.79 9.39
CA ARG A 84 -16.74 12.97 8.27
C ARG A 84 -16.15 12.31 7.03
N LEU A 85 -16.87 11.33 6.49
CA LEU A 85 -16.50 10.64 5.26
C LEU A 85 -17.19 11.29 4.05
N SER A 86 -16.45 11.44 2.97
CA SER A 86 -16.96 11.89 1.67
C SER A 86 -16.19 11.21 0.55
N GLY A 87 -16.77 10.14 -0.01
CA GLY A 87 -16.11 9.31 -1.02
C GLY A 87 -14.80 8.74 -0.49
N SER A 88 -13.68 9.08 -1.14
CA SER A 88 -12.34 8.68 -0.76
C SER A 88 -11.66 9.57 0.29
N THR A 89 -12.39 10.51 0.90
CA THR A 89 -11.84 11.48 1.85
C THR A 89 -12.44 11.30 3.24
N ILE A 90 -11.59 11.39 4.27
CA ILE A 90 -11.99 11.50 5.68
C ILE A 90 -11.44 12.80 6.26
N LYS A 91 -12.29 13.47 7.04
CA LYS A 91 -11.96 14.72 7.74
C LYS A 91 -12.24 14.58 9.23
N VAL A 92 -11.40 15.19 10.08
CA VAL A 92 -11.61 15.26 11.53
C VAL A 92 -11.31 16.67 12.03
N SER A 93 -12.13 17.20 12.94
CA SER A 93 -11.86 18.50 13.56
C SER A 93 -10.70 18.39 14.55
N LEU A 94 -9.93 19.47 14.69
CA LEU A 94 -8.90 19.58 15.71
C LEU A 94 -9.34 20.50 16.84
N ASP A 95 -9.12 20.06 18.07
CA ASP A 95 -9.25 20.89 19.24
C ASP A 95 -8.17 21.99 19.24
N PRO A 96 -8.40 23.13 19.91
CA PRO A 96 -7.41 24.19 20.01
C PRO A 96 -6.09 23.68 20.63
N ASN A 97 -4.98 23.90 19.94
CA ASN A 97 -3.65 23.54 20.42
C ASN A 97 -2.68 24.73 20.34
N THR A 98 -1.90 24.93 21.40
CA THR A 98 -0.82 25.93 21.45
C THR A 98 0.56 25.29 21.56
N ILE A 99 0.63 23.97 21.69
CA ILE A 99 1.88 23.23 21.88
C ILE A 99 2.52 23.01 20.51
N GLN A 100 3.60 23.75 20.26
CA GLN A 100 4.40 23.64 19.04
C GLN A 100 5.28 22.38 19.04
N GLY A 101 5.66 21.93 17.86
CA GLY A 101 6.51 20.78 17.62
C GLY A 101 5.90 19.74 16.68
N PRO A 102 6.47 18.54 16.62
CA PRO A 102 5.96 17.46 15.78
C PRO A 102 4.56 17.05 16.25
N VAL A 103 3.69 16.85 15.28
CA VAL A 103 2.32 16.36 15.45
C VAL A 103 2.23 15.02 14.74
N LEU A 104 1.76 14.00 15.45
CA LEU A 104 1.54 12.66 14.90
C LEU A 104 0.08 12.54 14.47
N VAL A 105 -0.14 12.13 13.23
CA VAL A 105 -1.46 11.80 12.69
C VAL A 105 -1.48 10.30 12.43
N TYR A 106 -2.32 9.57 13.17
CA TYR A 106 -2.62 8.18 12.94
C TYR A 106 -4.01 8.04 12.32
N TYR A 107 -4.18 7.11 11.40
CA TYR A 107 -5.49 6.83 10.82
C TYR A 107 -5.73 5.33 10.66
N ARG A 108 -7.00 4.97 10.75
CA ARG A 108 -7.52 3.68 10.31
C ARG A 108 -8.77 3.94 9.46
N VAL A 109 -8.76 3.44 8.24
CA VAL A 109 -9.89 3.56 7.31
C VAL A 109 -10.25 2.19 6.72
N VAL A 110 -11.48 2.02 6.27
CA VAL A 110 -11.96 0.83 5.58
C VAL A 110 -12.23 1.18 4.13
N SER A 111 -11.57 0.48 3.22
CA SER A 111 -11.67 0.73 1.78
C SER A 111 -12.90 0.12 1.13
N ALA A 112 -13.14 0.47 -0.13
CA ALA A 112 -14.23 -0.05 -0.97
C ALA A 112 -14.23 -1.59 -1.11
N ASP A 113 -13.08 -2.25 -0.89
CA ASP A 113 -12.96 -3.71 -0.89
C ASP A 113 -13.22 -4.35 0.50
N GLY A 114 -13.46 -3.53 1.52
CA GLY A 114 -13.80 -3.95 2.89
C GLY A 114 -12.60 -4.22 3.79
N HIS A 115 -11.36 -4.00 3.34
CA HIS A 115 -10.19 -4.19 4.18
C HIS A 115 -9.88 -2.94 5.01
N PRO A 116 -9.49 -3.09 6.29
CA PRO A 116 -8.95 -1.98 7.05
C PRO A 116 -7.52 -1.66 6.59
N VAL A 117 -7.26 -0.37 6.42
CA VAL A 117 -5.94 0.20 6.13
C VAL A 117 -5.58 1.16 7.24
N GLU A 118 -4.39 0.96 7.79
CA GLU A 118 -3.82 1.77 8.86
C GLU A 118 -2.56 2.47 8.36
N GLY A 119 -2.29 3.63 8.93
CA GLY A 119 -1.05 4.35 8.67
C GLY A 119 -0.90 5.56 9.57
N GLU A 120 0.26 6.19 9.44
CA GLU A 120 0.62 7.37 10.19
C GLU A 120 1.50 8.28 9.36
N TYR A 121 1.45 9.57 9.66
CA TYR A 121 2.42 10.55 9.19
C TYR A 121 2.59 11.65 10.22
N THR A 122 3.60 12.49 10.04
CA THR A 122 3.86 13.64 10.92
C THR A 122 3.87 14.93 10.15
N PHE A 123 3.41 16.02 10.76
CA PHE A 123 3.70 17.39 10.35
C PHE A 123 4.23 18.18 11.56
N THR A 124 4.75 19.38 11.35
CA THR A 124 5.27 20.22 12.45
C THR A 124 4.42 21.47 12.61
N PHE A 125 3.97 21.77 13.83
CA PHE A 125 3.31 23.03 14.16
C PHE A 125 4.31 24.01 14.79
N GLY A 126 4.43 25.20 14.20
CA GLY A 126 5.37 26.25 14.63
C GLY A 126 6.71 26.20 13.87
N GLU A 127 7.39 27.34 13.77
CA GLU A 127 8.69 27.45 13.10
C GLU A 127 9.84 27.02 14.03
N ASN A 128 10.85 26.34 13.46
CA ASN A 128 12.13 26.00 14.11
C ASN A 128 12.13 24.91 15.19
N VAL A 129 11.21 23.95 15.16
CA VAL A 129 11.36 22.73 15.95
C VAL A 129 12.13 21.70 15.12
N VAL A 130 13.40 21.48 15.47
CA VAL A 130 14.22 20.44 14.83
C VAL A 130 13.70 19.09 15.29
N THR A 131 12.76 18.52 14.53
CA THR A 131 12.35 17.13 14.67
C THR A 131 13.47 16.26 14.11
N ALA A 132 13.92 15.26 14.87
CA ALA A 132 14.88 14.28 14.35
C ALA A 132 14.28 13.64 13.09
N GLU A 133 15.05 13.54 11.99
CA GLU A 133 14.60 12.88 10.77
C GLU A 133 14.11 11.47 11.12
N GLY A 134 12.80 11.25 10.94
CA GLY A 134 12.20 9.93 11.07
C GLY A 134 12.86 8.95 10.11
N VAL A 135 12.87 7.67 10.48
CA VAL A 135 13.48 6.60 9.68
C VAL A 135 12.83 6.59 8.29
N GLN A 136 13.58 6.97 7.26
CA GLN A 136 13.14 6.82 5.87
C GLN A 136 12.79 5.36 5.61
N LYS A 137 11.51 5.09 5.31
CA LYS A 137 11.03 3.75 4.98
C LYS A 137 11.76 3.30 3.72
N THR A 138 12.75 2.42 3.88
CA THR A 138 13.54 1.91 2.77
C THR A 138 12.61 1.25 1.77
N GLU A 139 12.48 1.84 0.58
CA GLU A 139 11.79 1.23 -0.55
C GLU A 139 12.33 -0.20 -0.73
N LYS A 140 11.43 -1.18 -0.71
CA LYS A 140 11.78 -2.59 -0.86
C LYS A 140 12.42 -2.76 -2.25
N SER A 141 13.75 -2.94 -2.28
CA SER A 141 14.51 -3.04 -3.52
C SER A 141 13.92 -4.10 -4.45
N LYS A 142 13.52 -3.67 -5.64
CA LYS A 142 13.06 -4.56 -6.71
C LYS A 142 14.26 -5.37 -7.19
N TYR A 143 14.22 -6.69 -7.01
CA TYR A 143 15.30 -7.56 -7.43
C TYR A 143 15.61 -7.37 -8.93
N PRO A 144 16.90 -7.42 -9.34
CA PRO A 144 17.26 -7.35 -10.74
C PRO A 144 16.54 -8.45 -11.53
N ILE A 145 16.02 -8.09 -12.71
CA ILE A 145 15.20 -8.95 -13.58
C ILE A 145 15.86 -10.33 -13.83
N GLY A 146 17.19 -10.40 -13.81
CA GLY A 146 17.94 -11.65 -13.96
C GLY A 146 17.61 -12.75 -12.93
N ILE A 147 17.21 -12.38 -11.70
CA ILE A 147 16.83 -13.36 -10.67
C ILE A 147 15.53 -14.10 -11.06
N TYR A 148 14.58 -13.40 -11.68
CA TYR A 148 13.34 -14.00 -12.17
C TYR A 148 13.58 -14.90 -13.38
N ILE A 149 14.51 -14.53 -14.27
CA ILE A 149 14.86 -15.35 -15.43
C ILE A 149 15.57 -16.63 -14.99
N ALA A 150 16.49 -16.54 -14.02
CA ALA A 150 17.20 -17.69 -13.48
C ALA A 150 16.25 -18.68 -12.78
N SER A 151 15.30 -18.19 -11.97
CA SER A 151 14.33 -19.04 -11.28
C SER A 151 13.37 -19.73 -12.26
N ALA A 152 12.88 -19.03 -13.29
CA ALA A 152 12.05 -19.62 -14.33
C ALA A 152 12.78 -20.74 -15.12
N ALA A 153 14.06 -20.55 -15.45
CA ALA A 153 14.87 -21.57 -16.11
C ALA A 153 15.07 -22.82 -15.23
N PHE A 154 15.27 -22.62 -13.92
CA PHE A 154 15.43 -23.73 -12.98
C PHE A 154 14.14 -24.55 -12.81
N ILE A 155 13.00 -23.88 -12.67
CA ILE A 155 11.68 -24.52 -12.53
C ILE A 155 11.33 -25.32 -13.78
N THR A 156 11.53 -24.74 -14.97
CA THR A 156 11.21 -25.42 -16.24
C THR A 156 12.11 -26.62 -16.50
N THR A 157 13.41 -26.51 -16.21
CA THR A 157 14.35 -27.63 -16.36
C THR A 157 14.02 -28.76 -15.39
N SER A 158 13.68 -28.43 -14.14
CA SER A 158 13.33 -29.40 -13.10
C SER A 158 12.02 -30.13 -13.44
N LEU A 159 11.00 -29.41 -13.92
CA LEU A 159 9.73 -29.99 -14.32
C LEU A 159 9.89 -30.91 -15.54
N PHE A 160 10.70 -30.50 -16.53
CA PHE A 160 11.00 -31.33 -17.70
C PHE A 160 11.70 -32.64 -17.30
N PHE A 161 12.72 -32.57 -16.46
CA PHE A 161 13.43 -33.76 -15.97
C PHE A 161 12.54 -34.67 -15.12
N GLY A 162 11.66 -34.09 -14.28
CA GLY A 162 10.69 -34.83 -13.50
C GLY A 162 9.71 -35.62 -14.37
N ILE A 163 9.15 -34.98 -15.39
CA ILE A 163 8.23 -35.63 -16.36
C ILE A 163 8.97 -36.70 -17.16
N TYR A 164 10.20 -36.41 -17.62
CA TYR A 164 11.03 -37.35 -18.36
C TYR A 164 11.34 -38.61 -17.54
N ALA A 165 11.78 -38.44 -16.29
CA ALA A 165 12.09 -39.55 -15.38
C ALA A 165 10.84 -40.39 -15.05
N TYR A 166 9.68 -39.75 -14.85
CA TYR A 166 8.41 -40.44 -14.61
C TYR A 166 7.98 -41.29 -15.81
N ARG A 167 8.10 -40.76 -17.03
CA ARG A 167 7.76 -41.51 -18.26
C ARG A 167 8.72 -42.66 -18.50
N ARG A 168 10.02 -42.47 -18.23
CA ARG A 168 11.03 -43.52 -18.35
C ARG A 168 10.77 -44.70 -17.41
N ARG A 169 10.36 -44.46 -16.16
CA ARG A 169 10.03 -45.52 -15.19
C ARG A 169 8.80 -46.35 -15.57
N LYS A 170 7.82 -45.78 -16.28
CA LYS A 170 6.62 -46.50 -16.72
C LYS A 170 6.82 -47.36 -17.98
N GLN A 171 7.96 -47.24 -18.65
CA GLN A 171 8.29 -47.97 -19.88
C GLN A 171 9.35 -49.07 -19.66
N ALA A 172 9.86 -49.22 -18.43
CA ALA A 172 10.73 -50.30 -17.99
C ALA A 172 9.91 -51.27 -17.12
#